data_AF-A0AAE9DN40-F1
#
_entry.id   AF-A0AAE9DN40-F1
#
_cell.length_a   1.000
_cell.length_b   1.000
_cell.length_c   1.000
_cell.angle_alpha   90.00
_cell.angle_beta   90.00
_cell.angle_gamma   90.00
#
_symmetry.space_group_name_H-M   'P 1'
#
loop_
_entity.id
_entity.type
_entity.pdbx_description
1 polymer ?
#
loop_
_entity_poly.entity_id
_entity_poly.type
_entity_poly.pdbx_seq_one_letter_code
_entity_poly.pdbx_strand_id
1 'polypeptide(L)'
;MQPRKKLHDDVFDGEEDYCPQRKIKKLDIQVDAGLKVFSNYHILHDILQNVFGKDESILDNLNLRLVSKLFNHVILSKIRAAFVQVQVSPDQKLDSCGENSDNEESEEDQVASLQDKSFILNDRRVVFRHVPKFFEFLNSVARIRVRDLLFSGFTSPNEYLHKCILYSLLNGNWFTLCSYKGADEICNGCSACKEIASRVKIYGPVQLCTLFEPIHEKKKHYEQLIVTEILLAEIAVQCTTLISSKEEAFSRLASIITSEISCDQLDLVFSDRCMWSKETLSHPREVIDWIVKAWSVKSINVSFITGYSSIDYKLWASQRVFTEMRFDEMFVEQNTSPQNRQDNFDRVEVDMQAGDEIATCFAESMGMFERSGMSATAFQNVCANVKRIFPTQDMYLILPLELAHVASAEFDGFCEALLAFAWKDERTARHSRLFFRIYTFGITEKEVMRQIEKPFQINCRPVIAMLSSPVVRRSFLKWLPGTTTLFDRSLLSFTDDSNNCVLHLEVCVETF
;
A
#
# COMPACT_ATOMS: atom_id res chain seq x y z
N MET A 1 94.45 -21.65 -27.04
CA MET A 1 94.17 -20.31 -27.59
C MET A 1 92.74 -20.27 -28.12
N GLN A 2 92.01 -19.16 -27.94
CA GLN A 2 90.94 -18.71 -28.87
C GLN A 2 91.62 -18.12 -30.14
N PRO A 3 91.00 -17.98 -31.34
CA PRO A 3 89.60 -17.55 -31.62
C PRO A 3 88.80 -18.48 -32.58
N ARG A 4 87.48 -18.37 -32.87
CA ARG A 4 86.39 -17.34 -32.74
C ARG A 4 86.15 -16.51 -34.03
N LYS A 5 84.87 -16.36 -34.44
CA LYS A 5 84.26 -15.40 -35.43
C LYS A 5 84.18 -15.86 -36.92
N LYS A 6 83.19 -15.46 -37.76
CA LYS A 6 81.99 -14.56 -37.59
C LYS A 6 80.96 -14.71 -38.76
N LEU A 7 79.67 -14.39 -38.51
CA LEU A 7 78.58 -13.90 -39.41
C LEU A 7 78.15 -14.79 -40.63
N HIS A 8 76.86 -15.03 -40.95
CA HIS A 8 75.77 -14.14 -41.50
C HIS A 8 76.05 -13.69 -42.95
N ASP A 9 75.09 -13.52 -43.88
CA ASP A 9 73.59 -13.55 -43.93
C ASP A 9 73.19 -14.27 -45.27
N ASP A 10 71.97 -14.59 -45.76
CA ASP A 10 70.55 -14.85 -45.37
C ASP A 10 69.76 -15.19 -46.71
N VAL A 11 68.51 -15.67 -46.91
CA VAL A 11 67.35 -16.31 -46.20
C VAL A 11 66.35 -16.81 -47.33
N PHE A 12 65.18 -17.41 -46.99
CA PHE A 12 64.03 -17.86 -47.84
C PHE A 12 64.03 -19.28 -48.43
N ASP A 13 62.93 -20.05 -48.46
CA ASP A 13 61.77 -20.19 -47.53
C ASP A 13 60.92 -21.42 -47.94
N GLY A 14 60.16 -22.01 -47.00
CA GLY A 14 59.24 -23.13 -47.26
C GLY A 14 59.09 -24.06 -46.05
N GLU A 15 58.03 -23.85 -45.26
CA GLU A 15 57.88 -24.44 -43.91
C GLU A 15 57.55 -25.95 -43.91
N GLU A 16 58.10 -26.68 -42.94
CA GLU A 16 57.83 -28.12 -42.73
C GLU A 16 56.65 -28.35 -41.76
N ASP A 17 55.85 -29.38 -42.04
CA ASP A 17 54.62 -29.76 -41.31
C ASP A 17 54.90 -30.41 -39.93
N TYR A 18 55.52 -29.67 -39.01
CA TYR A 18 55.94 -30.20 -37.70
C TYR A 18 54.79 -30.20 -36.66
N CYS A 19 53.79 -31.06 -36.89
CA CYS A 19 52.57 -31.14 -36.07
C CYS A 19 52.89 -31.48 -34.59
N PRO A 20 52.70 -30.55 -33.63
CA PRO A 20 53.04 -30.80 -32.23
C PRO A 20 51.93 -31.62 -31.58
N GLN A 21 52.27 -32.83 -31.08
CA GLN A 21 51.36 -33.60 -30.22
C GLN A 21 51.09 -32.86 -28.91
N ARG A 22 50.09 -31.98 -28.92
CA ARG A 22 49.57 -31.32 -27.73
C ARG A 22 49.12 -32.40 -26.76
N LYS A 23 49.85 -32.55 -25.64
CA LYS A 23 49.39 -33.32 -24.48
C LYS A 23 48.17 -32.61 -23.89
N ILE A 24 47.01 -32.88 -24.46
CA ILE A 24 45.71 -32.56 -23.87
C ILE A 24 45.68 -33.33 -22.55
N LYS A 25 45.95 -32.63 -21.44
CA LYS A 25 45.51 -33.10 -20.13
C LYS A 25 44.02 -33.39 -20.28
N LYS A 26 43.56 -34.58 -19.88
CA LYS A 26 42.15 -34.76 -19.58
C LYS A 26 41.80 -33.69 -18.53
N LEU A 27 41.07 -32.66 -18.96
CA LEU A 27 40.25 -31.90 -18.05
C LEU A 27 39.17 -32.88 -17.61
N ASP A 28 39.08 -33.14 -16.31
CA ASP A 28 37.93 -33.82 -15.74
C ASP A 28 36.76 -32.83 -15.76
N ILE A 29 36.16 -32.70 -16.96
CA ILE A 29 35.13 -31.69 -17.29
C ILE A 29 33.96 -31.75 -16.31
N GLN A 30 33.63 -32.94 -15.77
CA GLN A 30 32.61 -33.10 -14.73
C GLN A 30 32.99 -32.42 -13.39
N VAL A 31 34.25 -32.49 -12.97
CA VAL A 31 34.74 -31.87 -11.72
C VAL A 31 34.89 -30.35 -11.90
N ASP A 32 35.45 -29.94 -13.03
CA ASP A 32 35.74 -28.54 -13.36
C ASP A 32 34.46 -27.73 -13.67
N ALA A 33 33.46 -28.32 -14.33
CA ALA A 33 32.17 -27.65 -14.60
C ALA A 33 31.37 -27.38 -13.33
N GLY A 34 31.26 -28.37 -12.42
CA GLY A 34 30.56 -28.19 -11.15
C GLY A 34 31.20 -27.08 -10.30
N LEU A 35 32.54 -27.08 -10.19
CA LEU A 35 33.28 -26.02 -9.52
C LEU A 35 33.04 -24.65 -10.16
N LYS A 36 33.04 -24.53 -11.50
CA LYS A 36 32.79 -23.26 -12.21
C LYS A 36 31.37 -22.73 -12.01
N VAL A 37 30.36 -23.60 -11.97
CA VAL A 37 28.97 -23.24 -11.65
C VAL A 37 28.87 -22.73 -10.21
N PHE A 38 29.29 -23.52 -9.22
CA PHE A 38 29.15 -23.17 -7.81
C PHE A 38 30.17 -22.12 -7.30
N SER A 39 31.09 -21.66 -8.16
CA SER A 39 31.97 -20.50 -7.92
C SER A 39 31.50 -19.21 -8.60
N ASN A 40 30.45 -19.25 -9.44
CA ASN A 40 29.92 -18.07 -10.11
C ASN A 40 28.79 -17.45 -9.27
N TYR A 41 29.00 -16.21 -8.81
CA TYR A 41 28.05 -15.49 -7.95
C TYR A 41 26.65 -15.36 -8.56
N HIS A 42 26.54 -15.08 -9.87
CA HIS A 42 25.25 -14.87 -10.54
C HIS A 42 24.51 -16.20 -10.71
N ILE A 43 25.19 -17.21 -11.24
CA ILE A 43 24.59 -18.55 -11.41
C ILE A 43 24.17 -19.11 -10.04
N LEU A 44 24.93 -18.87 -8.98
CA LEU A 44 24.55 -19.28 -7.62
C LEU A 44 23.33 -18.52 -7.08
N HIS A 45 23.23 -17.22 -7.37
CA HIS A 45 22.07 -16.40 -6.99
C HIS A 45 20.77 -16.91 -7.65
N ASP A 46 20.87 -17.33 -8.91
CA ASP A 46 19.72 -17.75 -9.71
C ASP A 46 19.35 -19.21 -9.44
N ILE A 47 20.34 -20.10 -9.22
CA ILE A 47 20.09 -21.45 -8.69
C ILE A 47 19.34 -21.35 -7.35
N LEU A 48 19.85 -20.55 -6.40
CA LEU A 48 19.20 -20.41 -5.09
C LEU A 48 17.79 -19.80 -5.20
N GLN A 49 17.53 -18.95 -6.19
CA GLN A 49 16.20 -18.41 -6.46
C GLN A 49 15.19 -19.43 -7.01
N ASN A 50 15.66 -20.57 -7.54
CA ASN A 50 14.81 -21.69 -7.98
C ASN A 50 14.82 -22.86 -6.99
N VAL A 51 15.80 -22.93 -6.08
CA VAL A 51 15.87 -23.91 -4.98
C VAL A 51 14.94 -23.53 -3.83
N PHE A 52 14.83 -22.24 -3.51
CA PHE A 52 13.74 -21.77 -2.66
C PHE A 52 12.46 -21.83 -3.50
N GLY A 53 11.62 -22.83 -3.25
CA GLY A 53 10.28 -22.89 -3.83
C GLY A 53 9.43 -21.69 -3.42
N LYS A 54 8.28 -21.48 -4.07
CA LYS A 54 7.39 -20.34 -3.76
C LYS A 54 7.03 -20.23 -2.27
N ASP A 55 7.02 -21.36 -1.57
CA ASP A 55 6.58 -21.50 -0.18
C ASP A 55 7.75 -21.74 0.82
N GLU A 56 9.01 -21.77 0.37
CA GLU A 56 10.18 -21.98 1.25
C GLU A 56 10.91 -20.68 1.61
N SER A 57 10.99 -20.37 2.92
CA SER A 57 11.79 -19.24 3.37
C SER A 57 13.29 -19.54 3.26
N ILE A 58 14.06 -18.53 2.84
CA ILE A 58 15.54 -18.59 2.87
C ILE A 58 16.12 -18.87 4.27
N LEU A 59 15.35 -18.60 5.33
CA LEU A 59 15.73 -18.88 6.70
C LEU A 59 15.64 -20.36 7.10
N ASP A 60 14.91 -21.20 6.35
CA ASP A 60 14.89 -22.65 6.58
C ASP A 60 16.11 -23.33 5.95
N ASN A 61 16.56 -22.80 4.81
CA ASN A 61 17.74 -23.27 4.07
C ASN A 61 19.08 -22.68 4.58
N LEU A 62 19.17 -22.31 5.87
CA LEU A 62 20.40 -21.78 6.48
C LEU A 62 21.57 -22.78 6.51
N ASN A 63 21.28 -24.09 6.41
CA ASN A 63 22.26 -25.16 6.25
C ASN A 63 23.14 -24.99 4.99
N LEU A 64 22.59 -24.46 3.89
CA LEU A 64 23.31 -24.25 2.63
C LEU A 64 24.49 -23.28 2.79
N ARG A 65 24.50 -22.43 3.84
CA ARG A 65 25.62 -21.56 4.18
C ARG A 65 26.92 -22.33 4.50
N LEU A 66 26.81 -23.61 4.87
CA LEU A 66 27.96 -24.46 5.17
C LEU A 66 28.63 -25.05 3.93
N VAL A 67 27.98 -24.99 2.75
CA VAL A 67 28.48 -25.59 1.50
C VAL A 67 29.73 -24.87 0.98
N SER A 68 29.75 -23.53 0.99
CA SER A 68 30.95 -22.76 0.64
C SER A 68 30.89 -21.32 1.16
N LYS A 69 32.04 -20.63 1.15
CA LYS A 69 32.11 -19.18 1.44
C LYS A 69 31.21 -18.34 0.51
N LEU A 70 31.03 -18.77 -0.75
CA LEU A 70 30.17 -18.08 -1.72
C LEU A 70 28.69 -18.33 -1.43
N PHE A 71 28.30 -19.56 -1.10
CA PHE A 71 26.93 -19.86 -0.62
C PHE A 71 26.59 -19.02 0.60
N ASN A 72 27.44 -18.99 1.64
CA ASN A 72 27.23 -18.12 2.80
C ASN A 72 27.08 -16.65 2.41
N HIS A 73 27.87 -16.13 1.48
CA HIS A 73 27.74 -14.75 1.03
C HIS A 73 26.42 -14.48 0.30
N VAL A 74 26.02 -15.32 -0.66
CA VAL A 74 24.77 -15.15 -1.44
C VAL A 74 23.54 -15.29 -0.54
N ILE A 75 23.53 -16.27 0.37
CA ILE A 75 22.42 -16.47 1.31
C ILE A 75 22.29 -15.28 2.26
N LEU A 76 23.38 -14.80 2.86
CA LEU A 76 23.33 -13.59 3.71
C LEU A 76 22.97 -12.33 2.90
N SER A 77 23.29 -12.27 1.60
CA SER A 77 22.87 -11.17 0.72
C SER A 77 21.37 -11.20 0.42
N LYS A 78 20.79 -12.37 0.12
CA LYS A 78 19.34 -12.52 -0.06
C LYS A 78 18.57 -12.32 1.26
N ILE A 79 19.10 -12.75 2.40
CA ILE A 79 18.53 -12.43 3.73
C ILE A 79 18.51 -10.91 3.96
N ARG A 80 19.61 -10.19 3.67
CA ARG A 80 19.62 -8.72 3.76
C ARG A 80 18.55 -8.07 2.89
N ALA A 81 18.34 -8.57 1.67
CA ALA A 81 17.31 -8.06 0.76
C ALA A 81 15.90 -8.30 1.31
N ALA A 82 15.61 -9.53 1.77
CA ALA A 82 14.33 -9.90 2.37
C ALA A 82 14.00 -9.11 3.66
N PHE A 83 15.02 -8.63 4.40
CA PHE A 83 14.88 -7.81 5.61
C PHE A 83 15.16 -6.31 5.38
N VAL A 84 15.10 -5.81 4.13
CA VAL A 84 14.99 -4.35 3.88
C VAL A 84 13.60 -3.87 4.27
N GLN A 85 12.59 -4.68 3.99
CA GLN A 85 11.21 -4.46 4.39
C GLN A 85 10.85 -5.49 5.46
N VAL A 86 10.19 -5.04 6.53
CA VAL A 86 9.78 -5.89 7.64
C VAL A 86 8.30 -5.68 7.91
N GLN A 87 7.52 -6.75 7.79
CA GLN A 87 6.13 -6.80 8.21
C GLN A 87 6.01 -7.64 9.47
N VAL A 88 5.26 -7.13 10.45
CA VAL A 88 4.96 -7.80 11.72
C VAL A 88 3.44 -7.89 11.86
N SER A 89 2.93 -9.07 12.17
CA SER A 89 1.50 -9.34 12.39
C SER A 89 1.31 -10.35 13.53
N PRO A 90 0.13 -10.43 14.17
CA PRO A 90 -0.10 -11.42 15.22
C PRO A 90 -0.15 -12.85 14.65
N ASP A 91 0.30 -13.82 15.44
CA ASP A 91 0.12 -15.25 15.16
C ASP A 91 -1.35 -15.61 15.42
N GLN A 92 -2.19 -15.56 14.38
CA GLN A 92 -3.62 -15.86 14.44
C GLN A 92 -3.90 -17.36 14.68
N LYS A 93 -3.50 -17.85 15.85
CA LYS A 93 -4.10 -19.04 16.42
C LYS A 93 -5.48 -18.67 16.94
N LEU A 94 -6.48 -19.37 16.40
CA LEU A 94 -7.88 -19.17 16.77
C LEU A 94 -8.11 -19.77 18.16
N ASP A 95 -7.98 -18.95 19.21
CA ASP A 95 -8.32 -19.31 20.60
C ASP A 95 -9.84 -19.48 20.74
N SER A 96 -10.31 -20.64 20.26
CA SER A 96 -11.65 -21.16 20.54
C SER A 96 -11.68 -21.64 21.99
N CYS A 97 -12.71 -21.22 22.74
CA CYS A 97 -12.75 -21.23 24.21
C CYS A 97 -11.73 -20.23 24.80
N GLY A 98 -12.11 -19.03 25.27
CA GLY A 98 -13.47 -18.52 25.49
C GLY A 98 -13.97 -18.79 26.92
N GLU A 99 -13.39 -18.09 27.88
CA GLU A 99 -13.95 -17.82 29.20
C GLU A 99 -13.37 -16.49 29.71
N ASN A 100 -14.17 -15.63 30.35
CA ASN A 100 -13.70 -14.35 30.89
C ASN A 100 -13.04 -14.61 32.25
N SER A 101 -11.72 -14.38 32.36
CA SER A 101 -11.01 -14.37 33.63
C SER A 101 -10.44 -12.98 33.91
N ASP A 102 -11.21 -12.15 34.62
CA ASP A 102 -10.79 -10.84 35.14
C ASP A 102 -9.79 -11.01 36.30
N ASN A 103 -8.60 -11.56 36.00
CA ASN A 103 -7.51 -11.74 36.94
C ASN A 103 -6.34 -10.83 36.53
N GLU A 104 -5.92 -9.94 37.43
CA GLU A 104 -4.71 -9.13 37.28
C GLU A 104 -3.47 -10.05 37.49
N GLU A 105 -2.99 -10.70 36.42
CA GLU A 105 -1.78 -11.55 36.46
C GLU A 105 -0.55 -10.76 36.93
N SER A 106 0.26 -11.37 37.82
CA SER A 106 1.46 -10.71 38.35
C SER A 106 2.54 -10.54 37.27
N GLU A 107 3.48 -9.61 37.49
CA GLU A 107 4.57 -9.36 36.52
C GLU A 107 5.41 -10.62 36.22
N GLU A 108 5.51 -11.56 37.17
CA GLU A 108 6.23 -12.82 36.97
C GLU A 108 5.43 -13.84 36.12
N ASP A 109 4.11 -13.90 36.31
CA ASP A 109 3.22 -14.77 35.52
C ASP A 109 3.12 -14.31 34.06
N GLN A 110 3.07 -13.00 33.83
CA GLN A 110 3.08 -12.40 32.49
C GLN A 110 4.36 -12.77 31.71
N VAL A 111 5.52 -12.80 32.38
CA VAL A 111 6.80 -13.21 31.76
C VAL A 111 6.83 -14.71 31.47
N ALA A 112 6.14 -15.54 32.24
CA ALA A 112 5.96 -16.96 31.93
C ALA A 112 5.05 -17.14 30.70
N SER A 113 3.86 -16.51 30.69
CA SER A 113 2.90 -16.64 29.58
C SER A 113 3.40 -16.03 28.26
N LEU A 114 4.39 -15.13 28.31
CA LEU A 114 5.05 -14.57 27.13
C LEU A 114 6.00 -15.54 26.40
N GLN A 115 6.52 -16.60 27.02
CA GLN A 115 7.56 -17.42 26.37
C GLN A 115 7.05 -18.26 25.19
N ASP A 116 5.83 -18.79 25.30
CA ASP A 116 5.19 -19.61 24.26
C ASP A 116 4.31 -18.80 23.29
N LYS A 117 4.07 -17.51 23.58
CA LYS A 117 3.45 -16.56 22.64
C LYS A 117 4.34 -16.34 21.42
N SER A 118 3.71 -15.98 20.31
CA SER A 118 4.34 -15.84 19.00
C SER A 118 3.71 -14.74 18.17
N PHE A 119 4.43 -14.34 17.14
CA PHE A 119 4.02 -13.36 16.13
C PHE A 119 4.55 -13.81 14.77
N ILE A 120 4.06 -13.21 13.70
CA ILE A 120 4.54 -13.42 12.34
C ILE A 120 5.49 -12.28 11.96
N LEU A 121 6.61 -12.61 11.32
CA LEU A 121 7.64 -11.69 10.86
C LEU A 121 8.07 -12.08 9.45
N ASN A 122 7.70 -11.29 8.45
CA ASN A 122 7.85 -11.60 7.02
C ASN A 122 7.37 -13.03 6.72
N ASP A 123 6.07 -13.26 6.95
CA ASP A 123 5.33 -14.52 6.76
C ASP A 123 5.80 -15.72 7.59
N ARG A 124 6.85 -15.54 8.42
CA ARG A 124 7.40 -16.57 9.30
C ARG A 124 6.88 -16.43 10.72
N ARG A 125 6.27 -17.49 11.27
CA ARG A 125 5.94 -17.61 12.69
C ARG A 125 7.21 -17.64 13.56
N VAL A 126 7.32 -16.71 14.51
CA VAL A 126 8.43 -16.58 15.47
C VAL A 126 7.89 -16.66 16.89
N VAL A 127 8.46 -17.55 17.72
CA VAL A 127 8.13 -17.71 19.15
C VAL A 127 9.09 -16.86 20.00
N PHE A 128 8.59 -16.13 21.00
CA PHE A 128 9.40 -15.20 21.80
C PHE A 128 10.64 -15.85 22.42
N ARG A 129 10.53 -17.09 22.90
CA ARG A 129 11.66 -17.90 23.42
C ARG A 129 12.85 -18.05 22.46
N HIS A 130 12.65 -17.89 21.15
CA HIS A 130 13.71 -17.96 20.14
C HIS A 130 14.22 -16.60 19.66
N VAL A 131 13.48 -15.52 19.95
CA VAL A 131 13.78 -14.17 19.45
C VAL A 131 15.20 -13.68 19.75
N PRO A 132 15.76 -13.82 20.98
CA PRO A 132 17.09 -13.27 21.26
C PRO A 132 18.18 -13.82 20.34
N LYS A 133 18.23 -15.15 20.13
CA LYS A 133 19.21 -15.80 19.25
C LYS A 133 18.95 -15.52 17.78
N PHE A 134 17.68 -15.39 17.39
CA PHE A 134 17.29 -15.12 16.01
C PHE A 134 17.65 -13.68 15.60
N PHE A 135 17.35 -12.69 16.44
CA PHE A 135 17.69 -11.29 16.19
C PHE A 135 19.20 -11.03 16.35
N GLU A 136 19.90 -11.73 17.26
CA GLU A 136 21.37 -11.73 17.30
C GLU A 136 21.97 -12.23 15.98
N PHE A 137 21.44 -13.32 15.40
CA PHE A 137 21.87 -13.79 14.08
C PHE A 137 21.62 -12.73 12.99
N LEU A 138 20.41 -12.13 12.94
CA LEU A 138 20.07 -11.11 11.95
C LEU A 138 20.96 -9.86 12.06
N ASN A 139 21.27 -9.41 13.28
CA ASN A 139 22.05 -8.19 13.50
C ASN A 139 23.56 -8.39 13.44
N SER A 140 24.11 -9.43 14.09
CA SER A 140 25.57 -9.64 14.18
C SER A 140 26.14 -10.33 12.95
N VAL A 141 25.42 -11.34 12.42
CA VAL A 141 25.92 -12.25 11.36
C VAL A 141 25.39 -11.88 9.99
N ALA A 142 24.07 -11.73 9.83
CA ALA A 142 23.49 -11.24 8.57
C ALA A 142 23.77 -9.75 8.38
N ARG A 143 23.69 -8.94 9.44
CA ARG A 143 23.81 -7.48 9.41
C ARG A 143 22.75 -6.87 8.49
N ILE A 144 21.49 -7.16 8.82
CA ILE A 144 20.33 -6.58 8.13
C ILE A 144 20.28 -5.05 8.31
N ARG A 145 19.52 -4.37 7.46
CA ARG A 145 19.24 -2.94 7.56
C ARG A 145 17.81 -2.69 7.11
N VAL A 146 16.89 -2.74 8.07
CA VAL A 146 15.47 -2.42 7.85
C VAL A 146 15.37 -0.95 7.43
N ARG A 147 14.60 -0.71 6.37
CA ARG A 147 14.20 0.61 5.89
C ARG A 147 12.70 0.82 6.04
N ASP A 148 11.92 -0.21 5.75
CA ASP A 148 10.47 -0.12 5.80
C ASP A 148 9.98 -1.08 6.88
N LEU A 149 9.29 -0.55 7.89
CA LEU A 149 8.69 -1.34 8.97
C LEU A 149 7.17 -1.12 8.96
N LEU A 150 6.43 -2.22 8.86
CA LEU A 150 4.97 -2.28 8.88
C LEU A 150 4.53 -3.19 10.04
N PHE A 151 3.67 -2.67 10.91
CA PHE A 151 2.79 -3.49 11.74
C PHE A 151 1.43 -3.60 11.05
N SER A 152 0.75 -4.74 11.16
CA SER A 152 -0.55 -4.94 10.50
C SER A 152 -1.39 -6.04 11.16
N GLY A 153 -2.68 -5.76 11.36
CA GLY A 153 -3.67 -6.72 11.84
C GLY A 153 -3.69 -6.96 13.34
N PHE A 154 -3.12 -6.06 14.17
CA PHE A 154 -3.24 -6.14 15.62
C PHE A 154 -4.58 -5.57 16.10
N THR A 155 -5.30 -6.34 16.92
CA THR A 155 -6.59 -5.93 17.51
C THR A 155 -6.45 -5.09 18.79
N SER A 156 -5.25 -5.04 19.36
CA SER A 156 -4.96 -4.33 20.62
C SER A 156 -3.46 -4.03 20.76
N PRO A 157 -3.07 -2.92 21.40
CA PRO A 157 -1.66 -2.58 21.61
C PRO A 157 -0.85 -3.68 22.30
N ASN A 158 0.38 -3.91 21.83
CA ASN A 158 1.31 -4.88 22.41
C ASN A 158 2.69 -4.23 22.60
N GLU A 159 2.82 -3.45 23.68
CA GLU A 159 4.06 -2.73 23.98
C GLU A 159 5.27 -3.66 24.12
N TYR A 160 5.09 -4.91 24.55
CA TYR A 160 6.21 -5.86 24.69
C TYR A 160 6.78 -6.24 23.32
N LEU A 161 5.92 -6.63 22.37
CA LEU A 161 6.33 -6.90 20.99
C LEU A 161 6.89 -5.64 20.33
N HIS A 162 6.26 -4.47 20.54
CA HIS A 162 6.74 -3.20 20.00
C HIS A 162 8.16 -2.86 20.47
N LYS A 163 8.41 -2.91 21.79
CA LYS A 163 9.74 -2.74 22.39
C LYS A 163 10.72 -3.80 21.88
N CYS A 164 10.29 -5.06 21.73
CA CYS A 164 11.14 -6.12 21.20
C CYS A 164 11.58 -5.85 19.74
N ILE A 165 10.69 -5.38 18.87
CA ILE A 165 11.04 -5.01 17.50
C ILE A 165 11.99 -3.79 17.49
N LEU A 166 11.68 -2.71 18.19
CA LEU A 166 12.52 -1.50 18.17
C LEU A 166 13.90 -1.69 18.82
N TYR A 167 13.96 -2.33 19.99
CA TYR A 167 15.20 -2.47 20.76
C TYR A 167 15.99 -3.75 20.44
N SER A 168 15.34 -4.84 20.03
CA SER A 168 16.03 -6.11 19.75
C SER A 168 16.16 -6.43 18.25
N LEU A 169 15.15 -6.16 17.41
CA LEU A 169 15.30 -6.37 15.95
C LEU A 169 16.09 -5.22 15.31
N LEU A 170 15.69 -3.96 15.53
CA LEU A 170 16.42 -2.81 14.98
C LEU A 170 17.70 -2.47 15.77
N ASN A 171 17.87 -3.02 16.97
CA ASN A 171 19.04 -2.81 17.83
C ASN A 171 19.35 -1.31 18.07
N GLY A 172 18.31 -0.49 18.26
CA GLY A 172 18.43 0.97 18.40
C GLY A 172 18.66 1.76 17.10
N ASN A 173 18.79 1.09 15.95
CA ASN A 173 19.13 1.73 14.67
C ASN A 173 17.90 2.14 13.85
N TRP A 174 16.75 2.41 14.48
CA TRP A 174 15.53 2.87 13.80
C TRP A 174 15.73 4.18 13.02
N PHE A 175 16.81 4.91 13.28
CA PHE A 175 17.28 6.03 12.46
C PHE A 175 17.61 5.67 10.99
N THR A 176 17.66 4.39 10.61
CA THR A 176 17.80 3.94 9.21
C THR A 176 16.46 3.72 8.49
N LEU A 177 15.33 3.85 9.19
CA LEU A 177 14.01 3.72 8.59
C LEU A 177 13.72 4.87 7.61
N CYS A 178 13.11 4.50 6.48
CA CYS A 178 12.54 5.37 5.46
C CYS A 178 11.00 5.40 5.58
N SER A 179 10.38 4.25 5.92
CA SER A 179 8.94 4.10 6.13
C SER A 179 8.64 3.44 7.48
N TYR A 180 7.63 3.93 8.18
CA TYR A 180 7.13 3.37 9.44
C TYR A 180 5.59 3.39 9.45
N LYS A 181 4.96 2.20 9.40
CA LYS A 181 3.51 2.05 9.19
C LYS A 181 2.82 1.15 10.24
N GLY A 182 1.54 1.42 10.51
CA GLY A 182 0.67 0.63 11.42
C GLY A 182 1.04 0.72 12.91
N ALA A 183 1.84 1.71 13.29
CA ALA A 183 2.43 1.79 14.64
C ALA A 183 1.41 2.09 15.76
N ASP A 184 0.22 2.58 15.40
CA ASP A 184 -0.94 2.82 16.27
C ASP A 184 -1.58 1.51 16.74
N GLU A 185 -1.74 0.50 15.86
CA GLU A 185 -2.35 -0.79 16.20
C GLU A 185 -1.63 -1.48 17.38
N ILE A 186 -0.31 -1.27 17.49
CA ILE A 186 0.56 -1.95 18.45
C ILE A 186 1.02 -1.03 19.61
N CYS A 187 0.91 0.30 19.48
CA CYS A 187 1.45 1.26 20.45
C CYS A 187 0.70 2.60 20.43
N ASN A 188 0.32 3.10 21.61
CA ASN A 188 -0.33 4.41 21.78
C ASN A 188 0.65 5.61 21.66
N GLY A 189 1.77 5.44 20.96
CA GLY A 189 2.74 6.48 20.63
C GLY A 189 3.75 6.82 21.74
N CYS A 190 4.65 5.88 22.03
CA CYS A 190 5.79 6.08 22.93
C CYS A 190 6.85 7.06 22.37
N SER A 191 7.84 7.43 23.20
CA SER A 191 8.95 8.32 22.81
C SER A 191 9.71 7.86 21.56
N ALA A 192 9.94 6.55 21.42
CA ALA A 192 10.59 6.00 20.23
C ALA A 192 9.73 6.17 18.96
N CYS A 193 8.40 6.03 19.04
CA CYS A 193 7.51 6.34 17.91
C CYS A 193 7.62 7.81 17.49
N LYS A 194 7.59 8.74 18.45
CA LYS A 194 7.77 10.18 18.21
C LYS A 194 9.13 10.48 17.54
N GLU A 195 10.22 9.89 18.02
CA GLU A 195 11.54 10.00 17.39
C GLU A 195 11.58 9.43 15.97
N ILE A 196 10.95 8.29 15.71
CA ILE A 196 10.91 7.67 14.37
C ILE A 196 10.12 8.57 13.40
N ALA A 197 8.91 8.97 13.78
CA ALA A 197 8.05 9.88 13.00
C ALA A 197 8.81 11.14 12.58
N SER A 198 9.54 11.77 13.51
CA SER A 198 10.34 12.98 13.24
C SER A 198 11.38 12.84 12.10
N ARG A 199 11.78 11.61 11.75
CA ARG A 199 12.85 11.34 10.78
C ARG A 199 12.37 10.71 9.48
N VAL A 200 11.47 9.71 9.54
CA VAL A 200 11.05 8.92 8.36
C VAL A 200 10.42 9.77 7.25
N LYS A 201 10.48 9.30 6.01
CA LYS A 201 9.85 9.96 4.85
C LYS A 201 8.37 9.62 4.73
N ILE A 202 8.02 8.39 5.09
CA ILE A 202 6.67 7.84 5.01
C ILE A 202 6.24 7.44 6.41
N TYR A 203 5.10 7.94 6.88
CA TYR A 203 4.63 7.70 8.25
C TYR A 203 3.10 7.55 8.32
N GLY A 204 2.67 6.51 9.03
CA GLY A 204 1.37 6.51 9.70
C GLY A 204 0.67 5.15 9.76
N PRO A 205 -0.49 5.03 10.42
CA PRO A 205 -1.32 6.11 10.95
C PRO A 205 -0.62 7.11 11.88
N VAL A 206 -0.88 8.40 11.66
CA VAL A 206 -0.33 9.48 12.50
C VAL A 206 -0.94 9.38 13.90
N GLN A 207 -0.13 9.01 14.88
CA GLN A 207 -0.54 8.96 16.29
C GLN A 207 -0.75 10.38 16.84
N LEU A 208 -1.88 10.64 17.52
CA LEU A 208 -2.25 11.96 18.06
C LEU A 208 -1.14 12.62 18.91
N CYS A 209 -0.39 11.82 19.68
CA CYS A 209 0.71 12.32 20.51
C CYS A 209 1.88 12.92 19.71
N THR A 210 2.00 12.61 18.40
CA THR A 210 3.00 13.21 17.50
C THR A 210 2.62 14.60 16.99
N LEU A 211 1.37 15.04 17.23
CA LEU A 211 0.90 16.39 16.92
C LEU A 211 1.07 17.34 18.12
N PHE A 212 0.84 16.86 19.35
CA PHE A 212 0.94 17.68 20.57
C PHE A 212 2.37 17.99 21.01
N GLU A 213 3.33 17.11 20.75
CA GLU A 213 4.74 17.27 21.13
C GLU A 213 5.64 17.31 19.89
N PRO A 214 5.68 18.41 19.13
CA PRO A 214 6.59 18.55 18.01
C PRO A 214 8.05 18.56 18.50
N ILE A 215 8.81 17.52 18.19
CA ILE A 215 10.27 17.39 18.45
C ILE A 215 11.09 18.32 17.50
N HIS A 216 10.47 19.39 17.00
CA HIS A 216 10.83 20.03 15.74
C HIS A 216 11.21 21.50 15.91
N GLU A 217 12.50 21.74 16.18
CA GLU A 217 13.14 23.06 15.99
C GLU A 217 13.08 23.56 14.51
N LYS A 218 12.60 22.73 13.58
CA LYS A 218 12.58 22.94 12.13
C LYS A 218 11.38 22.25 11.50
N LYS A 219 10.75 22.90 10.52
CA LYS A 219 9.66 22.33 9.72
C LYS A 219 10.02 20.95 9.15
N LYS A 220 9.08 20.02 9.24
CA LYS A 220 9.17 18.64 8.78
C LYS A 220 8.37 18.45 7.50
N HIS A 221 8.96 17.75 6.54
CA HIS A 221 8.31 17.32 5.31
C HIS A 221 8.30 15.80 5.21
N TYR A 222 7.21 15.25 4.67
CA TYR A 222 6.98 13.84 4.43
C TYR A 222 6.61 13.60 2.97
N GLU A 223 7.03 12.47 2.41
CA GLU A 223 6.67 12.06 1.05
C GLU A 223 5.24 11.48 1.04
N GLN A 224 4.84 10.80 2.12
CA GLN A 224 3.50 10.27 2.35
C GLN A 224 3.15 10.31 3.85
N LEU A 225 1.98 10.84 4.20
CA LEU A 225 1.37 10.70 5.53
C LEU A 225 0.09 9.87 5.45
N ILE A 226 -0.13 8.99 6.43
CA ILE A 226 -1.35 8.19 6.57
C ILE A 226 -2.15 8.73 7.76
N VAL A 227 -3.39 9.16 7.53
CA VAL A 227 -4.33 9.67 8.53
C VAL A 227 -5.60 8.83 8.49
N THR A 228 -6.11 8.46 9.66
CA THR A 228 -7.25 7.54 9.81
C THR A 228 -8.48 8.28 10.31
N GLU A 229 -9.66 7.74 10.06
CA GLU A 229 -10.91 8.27 10.63
C GLU A 229 -10.89 8.33 12.17
N ILE A 230 -10.14 7.42 12.80
CA ILE A 230 -9.85 7.38 14.23
C ILE A 230 -9.16 8.69 14.65
N LEU A 231 -8.03 9.04 14.05
CA LEU A 231 -7.33 10.30 14.35
C LEU A 231 -8.21 11.54 14.08
N LEU A 232 -8.96 11.54 12.96
CA LEU A 232 -9.85 12.66 12.61
C LEU A 232 -10.90 12.88 13.70
N ALA A 233 -11.50 11.80 14.23
CA ALA A 233 -12.45 11.86 15.32
C ALA A 233 -11.79 12.22 16.66
N GLU A 234 -10.59 11.70 16.97
CA GLU A 234 -9.83 12.08 18.17
C GLU A 234 -9.52 13.59 18.20
N ILE A 235 -9.01 14.15 17.11
CA ILE A 235 -8.75 15.59 16.99
C ILE A 235 -10.05 16.38 17.20
N ALA A 236 -11.16 15.95 16.60
CA ALA A 236 -12.46 16.60 16.79
C ALA A 236 -12.96 16.53 18.24
N VAL A 237 -12.77 15.41 18.94
CA VAL A 237 -13.07 15.29 20.37
C VAL A 237 -12.20 16.25 21.18
N GLN A 238 -10.87 16.28 20.99
CA GLN A 238 -9.97 17.20 21.72
C GLN A 238 -10.32 18.69 21.48
N CYS A 239 -10.70 19.04 20.26
CA CYS A 239 -11.16 20.38 19.93
C CYS A 239 -12.51 20.74 20.56
N THR A 240 -13.38 19.77 20.86
CA THR A 240 -14.76 20.02 21.36
C THR A 240 -14.95 19.74 22.86
N THR A 241 -14.05 19.00 23.51
CA THR A 241 -14.12 18.70 24.94
C THR A 241 -13.99 19.97 25.80
N LEU A 242 -15.01 20.28 26.61
CA LEU A 242 -15.00 21.40 27.56
C LEU A 242 -14.69 22.76 26.89
N ILE A 243 -15.37 23.08 25.80
CA ILE A 243 -15.30 24.41 25.14
C ILE A 243 -16.34 25.38 25.68
N SER A 244 -16.02 26.67 25.60
CA SER A 244 -16.93 27.79 25.88
C SER A 244 -17.56 28.38 24.61
N SER A 245 -16.91 28.23 23.45
CA SER A 245 -17.43 28.71 22.16
C SER A 245 -16.86 27.93 20.96
N LYS A 246 -17.40 28.15 19.75
CA LYS A 246 -16.87 27.51 18.52
C LYS A 246 -15.48 28.02 18.15
N GLU A 247 -15.22 29.31 18.38
CA GLU A 247 -13.96 29.97 18.08
C GLU A 247 -12.81 29.37 18.91
N GLU A 248 -13.10 28.95 20.15
CA GLU A 248 -12.16 28.20 20.98
C GLU A 248 -11.79 26.85 20.35
N ALA A 249 -12.77 26.10 19.85
CA ALA A 249 -12.53 24.81 19.19
C ALA A 249 -11.65 24.94 17.94
N PHE A 250 -11.89 25.96 17.10
CA PHE A 250 -11.03 26.27 15.95
C PHE A 250 -9.64 26.77 16.36
N SER A 251 -9.53 27.50 17.48
CA SER A 251 -8.22 27.89 18.04
C SER A 251 -7.42 26.68 18.51
N ARG A 252 -8.06 25.70 19.15
CA ARG A 252 -7.45 24.42 19.50
C ARG A 252 -7.05 23.64 18.24
N LEU A 253 -7.91 23.58 17.22
CA LEU A 253 -7.61 22.91 15.95
C LEU A 253 -6.33 23.46 15.30
N ALA A 254 -6.19 24.79 15.27
CA ALA A 254 -5.00 25.47 14.76
C ALA A 254 -3.72 25.21 15.58
N SER A 255 -3.84 24.87 16.88
CA SER A 255 -2.69 24.47 17.71
C SER A 255 -2.29 23.00 17.55
N ILE A 256 -3.22 22.11 17.21
CA ILE A 256 -2.96 20.68 16.98
C ILE A 256 -2.39 20.45 15.57
N ILE A 257 -2.99 21.09 14.57
CA ILE A 257 -2.61 20.93 13.16
C ILE A 257 -1.82 22.17 12.72
N THR A 258 -0.52 22.15 13.00
CA THR A 258 0.39 23.26 12.67
C THR A 258 0.88 23.20 11.22
N SER A 259 1.33 24.34 10.68
CA SER A 259 2.02 24.41 9.37
C SER A 259 3.51 24.06 9.43
N GLU A 260 3.94 23.41 10.51
CA GLU A 260 5.32 22.91 10.65
C GLU A 260 5.50 21.54 10.00
N ILE A 261 4.41 20.78 9.89
CA ILE A 261 4.28 19.56 9.09
C ILE A 261 3.86 19.94 7.66
N SER A 262 4.36 19.20 6.68
CA SER A 262 3.90 19.23 5.29
C SER A 262 4.04 17.85 4.64
N CYS A 263 3.21 17.54 3.65
CA CYS A 263 3.37 16.31 2.86
C CYS A 263 2.97 16.49 1.39
N ASP A 264 3.65 15.78 0.48
CA ASP A 264 3.26 15.75 -0.94
C ASP A 264 1.98 14.91 -1.15
N GLN A 265 1.91 13.73 -0.52
CA GLN A 265 0.75 12.83 -0.52
C GLN A 265 0.16 12.65 0.89
N LEU A 266 -1.17 12.71 0.98
CA LEU A 266 -1.96 12.34 2.17
C LEU A 266 -2.87 11.15 1.84
N ASP A 267 -2.69 10.05 2.56
CA ASP A 267 -3.56 8.88 2.53
C ASP A 267 -4.58 9.02 3.66
N LEU A 268 -5.87 9.03 3.31
CA LEU A 268 -7.00 9.04 4.23
C LEU A 268 -7.62 7.65 4.28
N VAL A 269 -7.61 7.04 5.47
CA VAL A 269 -8.11 5.68 5.71
C VAL A 269 -9.44 5.75 6.46
N PHE A 270 -10.50 5.26 5.82
CA PHE A 270 -11.86 5.21 6.35
C PHE A 270 -12.34 3.76 6.48
N SER A 271 -13.32 3.55 7.35
CA SER A 271 -14.07 2.30 7.38
C SER A 271 -15.03 2.24 6.18
N ASP A 272 -15.17 1.06 5.58
CA ASP A 272 -16.28 0.78 4.66
C ASP A 272 -17.67 1.08 5.27
N ARG A 273 -17.78 0.97 6.60
CA ARG A 273 -18.94 1.33 7.41
C ARG A 273 -19.47 2.73 7.18
N CYS A 274 -18.67 3.67 6.68
CA CYS A 274 -19.18 5.01 6.31
C CYS A 274 -20.20 4.99 5.15
N MET A 275 -20.38 3.84 4.47
CA MET A 275 -21.35 3.65 3.39
C MET A 275 -22.59 2.85 3.79
N TRP A 276 -22.67 2.29 5.01
CA TRP A 276 -23.70 1.30 5.36
C TRP A 276 -25.09 1.94 5.62
N SER A 277 -25.20 3.08 6.31
CA SER A 277 -26.50 3.75 6.53
C SER A 277 -26.42 5.24 6.91
N LYS A 278 -27.57 5.92 6.95
CA LYS A 278 -27.68 7.30 7.47
C LYS A 278 -27.42 7.43 8.98
N GLU A 279 -27.26 6.33 9.70
CA GLU A 279 -26.88 6.31 11.12
C GLU A 279 -25.41 5.94 11.34
N THR A 280 -24.66 5.60 10.28
CA THR A 280 -23.23 5.30 10.38
C THR A 280 -22.34 6.55 10.37
N LEU A 281 -21.05 6.28 10.58
CA LEU A 281 -19.99 7.22 10.94
C LEU A 281 -19.96 8.46 10.04
N SER A 282 -20.13 9.63 10.67
CA SER A 282 -19.80 10.92 10.07
C SER A 282 -18.33 11.26 10.34
N HIS A 283 -17.72 12.06 9.48
CA HIS A 283 -16.36 12.59 9.64
C HIS A 283 -16.37 14.12 9.79
N PRO A 284 -15.46 14.72 10.58
CA PRO A 284 -15.46 16.16 10.85
C PRO A 284 -14.85 16.95 9.68
N ARG A 285 -15.70 17.63 8.89
CA ARG A 285 -15.31 18.26 7.61
C ARG A 285 -14.14 19.24 7.77
N GLU A 286 -14.23 20.16 8.71
CA GLU A 286 -13.28 21.26 8.86
C GLU A 286 -11.92 20.77 9.39
N VAL A 287 -11.86 19.62 10.07
CA VAL A 287 -10.60 18.98 10.48
C VAL A 287 -9.84 18.52 9.24
N ILE A 288 -10.53 17.86 8.29
CA ILE A 288 -9.95 17.40 7.01
C ILE A 288 -9.48 18.60 6.18
N ASP A 289 -10.33 19.62 6.01
CA ASP A 289 -9.98 20.84 5.28
C ASP A 289 -8.78 21.58 5.91
N TRP A 290 -8.67 21.57 7.23
CA TRP A 290 -7.55 22.19 7.94
C TRP A 290 -6.26 21.39 7.81
N ILE A 291 -6.31 20.05 7.86
CA ILE A 291 -5.16 19.17 7.57
C ILE A 291 -4.62 19.45 6.16
N VAL A 292 -5.48 19.38 5.15
CA VAL A 292 -5.13 19.63 3.74
C VAL A 292 -4.44 20.98 3.58
N LYS A 293 -5.01 22.03 4.18
CA LYS A 293 -4.54 23.41 4.05
C LYS A 293 -3.25 23.68 4.85
N ALA A 294 -3.14 23.18 6.07
CA ALA A 294 -1.99 23.41 6.93
C ALA A 294 -0.74 22.67 6.41
N TRP A 295 -0.91 21.43 5.95
CA TRP A 295 0.18 20.58 5.46
C TRP A 295 0.50 20.76 3.97
N SER A 296 -0.23 21.65 3.28
CA SER A 296 -0.01 22.02 1.87
C SER A 296 -0.06 20.82 0.90
N VAL A 297 -1.05 19.95 1.11
CA VAL A 297 -1.21 18.66 0.41
C VAL A 297 -1.53 18.87 -1.08
N LYS A 298 -0.91 18.07 -1.96
CA LYS A 298 -1.13 18.12 -3.41
C LYS A 298 -1.78 16.87 -4.00
N SER A 299 -1.47 15.71 -3.44
CA SER A 299 -2.04 14.42 -3.83
C SER A 299 -2.80 13.82 -2.65
N ILE A 300 -3.99 13.27 -2.89
CA ILE A 300 -4.78 12.56 -1.88
C ILE A 300 -5.08 11.14 -2.35
N ASN A 301 -4.91 10.17 -1.47
CA ASN A 301 -5.43 8.81 -1.61
C ASN A 301 -6.55 8.61 -0.58
N VAL A 302 -7.69 8.05 -0.99
CA VAL A 302 -8.83 7.73 -0.12
C VAL A 302 -9.03 6.22 -0.13
N SER A 303 -8.70 5.53 0.95
CA SER A 303 -8.80 4.08 1.05
C SER A 303 -9.90 3.66 2.02
N PHE A 304 -10.66 2.63 1.66
CA PHE A 304 -11.69 2.03 2.52
C PHE A 304 -11.28 0.63 2.96
N ILE A 305 -11.42 0.33 4.26
CA ILE A 305 -11.03 -0.95 4.86
C ILE A 305 -12.20 -1.54 5.65
N THR A 306 -12.55 -2.80 5.36
CA THR A 306 -13.63 -3.52 6.03
C THR A 306 -13.39 -3.68 7.53
N GLY A 307 -14.40 -3.29 8.33
CA GLY A 307 -14.37 -3.43 9.79
C GLY A 307 -13.48 -2.46 10.55
N TYR A 308 -12.77 -1.57 9.85
CA TYR A 308 -11.78 -0.64 10.41
C TYR A 308 -12.40 0.58 11.13
N SER A 309 -13.11 0.37 12.25
CA SER A 309 -13.59 1.48 13.09
C SER A 309 -13.87 1.08 14.55
N SER A 310 -13.51 1.98 15.47
CA SER A 310 -13.65 1.81 16.93
C SER A 310 -14.20 3.03 17.69
N ILE A 311 -14.36 4.20 17.06
CA ILE A 311 -14.77 5.44 17.74
C ILE A 311 -16.25 5.76 17.50
N ASP A 312 -16.98 6.07 18.58
CA ASP A 312 -18.32 6.66 18.48
C ASP A 312 -18.23 8.13 18.01
N TYR A 313 -18.58 8.36 16.75
CA TYR A 313 -18.61 9.70 16.14
C TYR A 313 -19.49 10.71 16.90
N LYS A 314 -20.47 10.25 17.68
CA LYS A 314 -21.36 11.11 18.48
C LYS A 314 -20.62 11.90 19.55
N LEU A 315 -19.43 11.45 19.98
CA LEU A 315 -18.58 12.13 20.96
C LEU A 315 -18.25 13.56 20.54
N TRP A 316 -17.94 13.80 19.25
CA TRP A 316 -17.71 15.14 18.72
C TRP A 316 -18.94 15.72 17.99
N ALA A 317 -19.70 14.90 17.27
CA ALA A 317 -20.83 15.37 16.45
C ALA A 317 -21.97 15.98 17.30
N SER A 318 -22.19 15.46 18.51
CA SER A 318 -23.20 15.98 19.45
C SER A 318 -23.02 17.47 19.79
N GLN A 319 -21.79 17.99 19.76
CA GLN A 319 -21.47 19.39 20.05
C GLN A 319 -21.78 20.33 18.89
N ARG A 320 -22.05 19.79 17.68
CA ARG A 320 -22.39 20.54 16.45
C ARG A 320 -21.40 21.68 16.12
N VAL A 321 -20.13 21.53 16.51
CA VAL A 321 -19.06 22.49 16.23
C VAL A 321 -18.65 22.40 14.77
N PHE A 322 -18.22 21.20 14.38
CA PHE A 322 -17.84 20.81 13.03
C PHE A 322 -19.05 20.33 12.23
N THR A 323 -18.94 20.42 10.90
CA THR A 323 -19.92 19.91 9.94
C THR A 323 -19.69 18.42 9.71
N GLU A 324 -20.76 17.63 9.77
CA GLU A 324 -20.72 16.21 9.43
C GLU A 324 -20.52 16.02 7.91
N MET A 325 -19.43 15.35 7.53
CA MET A 325 -19.13 14.91 6.17
C MET A 325 -19.33 13.40 6.07
N ARG A 326 -19.94 12.97 4.96
CA ARG A 326 -20.15 11.56 4.61
C ARG A 326 -19.91 11.36 3.12
N PHE A 327 -19.55 10.13 2.73
CA PHE A 327 -19.37 9.77 1.31
C PHE A 327 -20.64 9.21 0.66
N ASP A 328 -21.63 8.75 1.43
CA ASP A 328 -22.89 8.18 0.95
C ASP A 328 -23.99 9.22 0.67
N GLU A 329 -24.02 10.33 1.41
CA GLU A 329 -25.14 11.28 1.33
C GLU A 329 -25.12 12.14 0.07
N MET A 330 -26.31 12.48 -0.43
CA MET A 330 -26.43 13.45 -1.50
C MET A 330 -26.21 14.85 -0.91
N PHE A 331 -25.07 15.49 -1.20
CA PHE A 331 -24.80 16.87 -0.77
C PHE A 331 -25.97 17.79 -1.18
N VAL A 332 -26.74 18.21 -0.18
CA VAL A 332 -27.74 19.26 -0.33
C VAL A 332 -27.03 20.56 -0.71
N GLU A 333 -27.65 21.38 -1.56
CA GLU A 333 -27.15 22.72 -1.93
C GLU A 333 -27.18 23.68 -0.73
N GLN A 334 -26.27 23.51 0.22
CA GLN A 334 -25.98 24.54 1.19
C GLN A 334 -25.34 25.74 0.48
N ASN A 335 -25.72 26.94 0.87
CA ASN A 335 -25.14 28.18 0.34
C ASN A 335 -23.75 28.48 0.96
N THR A 336 -22.90 27.45 1.05
CA THR A 336 -21.46 27.63 1.27
C THR A 336 -20.87 28.35 0.07
N SER A 337 -20.60 29.63 0.26
CA SER A 337 -19.98 30.48 -0.76
C SER A 337 -18.67 29.87 -1.28
N PRO A 338 -18.29 30.11 -2.56
CA PRO A 338 -17.13 29.47 -3.20
C PRO A 338 -15.78 30.08 -2.74
N GLN A 339 -15.58 30.20 -1.43
CA GLN A 339 -14.45 30.93 -0.83
C GLN A 339 -13.16 30.12 -0.71
N ASN A 340 -13.22 28.78 -0.70
CA ASN A 340 -12.04 27.94 -0.92
C ASN A 340 -12.07 27.37 -2.34
N ARG A 341 -11.84 28.26 -3.34
CA ARG A 341 -11.10 27.85 -4.56
C ARG A 341 -9.62 27.67 -4.19
N GLN A 342 -9.38 26.73 -3.27
CA GLN A 342 -8.06 26.14 -3.07
C GLN A 342 -7.73 25.37 -4.36
N ASP A 343 -6.45 25.26 -4.70
CA ASP A 343 -6.01 24.74 -6.00
C ASP A 343 -6.53 23.31 -6.26
N ASN A 344 -6.80 22.99 -7.53
CA ASN A 344 -7.16 21.61 -7.91
C ASN A 344 -6.04 20.67 -7.48
N PHE A 345 -6.37 19.55 -6.83
CA PHE A 345 -5.39 18.53 -6.47
C PHE A 345 -4.72 17.98 -7.74
N ASP A 346 -3.38 17.89 -7.73
CA ASP A 346 -2.58 17.31 -8.81
C ASP A 346 -2.99 15.86 -9.09
N ARG A 347 -3.50 15.16 -8.06
CA ARG A 347 -3.96 13.77 -8.11
C ARG A 347 -4.97 13.48 -6.99
N VAL A 348 -6.06 12.79 -7.32
CA VAL A 348 -6.91 12.11 -6.31
C VAL A 348 -7.02 10.63 -6.67
N GLU A 349 -6.79 9.77 -5.70
CA GLU A 349 -6.92 8.32 -5.80
C GLU A 349 -7.99 7.82 -4.83
N VAL A 350 -8.70 6.76 -5.20
CA VAL A 350 -9.66 6.06 -4.35
C VAL A 350 -9.41 4.56 -4.44
N ASP A 351 -9.03 3.94 -3.34
CA ASP A 351 -8.81 2.49 -3.24
C ASP A 351 -9.97 1.82 -2.51
N MET A 352 -10.67 0.94 -3.23
CA MET A 352 -11.80 0.16 -2.72
C MET A 352 -11.52 -1.34 -2.74
N GLN A 353 -10.27 -1.76 -2.95
CA GLN A 353 -9.88 -3.19 -3.06
C GLN A 353 -10.18 -4.02 -1.80
N ALA A 354 -10.27 -3.39 -0.62
CA ALA A 354 -10.45 -4.03 0.68
C ALA A 354 -11.78 -3.64 1.37
N GLY A 355 -12.81 -3.36 0.56
CA GLY A 355 -14.15 -2.98 1.01
C GLY A 355 -15.21 -3.92 0.46
N ASP A 356 -15.37 -5.09 1.05
CA ASP A 356 -16.30 -6.16 0.61
C ASP A 356 -17.72 -5.61 0.36
N GLU A 357 -18.23 -4.78 1.28
CA GLU A 357 -19.59 -4.21 1.20
C GLU A 357 -19.75 -3.15 0.10
N ILE A 358 -18.64 -2.59 -0.40
CA ILE A 358 -18.63 -1.72 -1.57
C ILE A 358 -18.96 -2.55 -2.82
N ALA A 359 -18.48 -3.79 -2.90
CA ALA A 359 -18.84 -4.73 -3.95
C ALA A 359 -20.30 -5.17 -3.85
N THR A 360 -20.80 -5.49 -2.65
CA THR A 360 -22.22 -5.78 -2.39
C THR A 360 -23.11 -4.65 -2.93
N CYS A 361 -22.83 -3.40 -2.53
CA CYS A 361 -23.61 -2.23 -2.96
C CYS A 361 -23.53 -1.97 -4.48
N PHE A 362 -22.36 -2.21 -5.11
CA PHE A 362 -22.21 -2.11 -6.56
C PHE A 362 -23.07 -3.18 -7.26
N ALA A 363 -23.05 -4.44 -6.78
CA ALA A 363 -23.82 -5.53 -7.37
C ALA A 363 -25.34 -5.38 -7.20
N GLU A 364 -25.82 -4.90 -6.04
CA GLU A 364 -27.21 -4.47 -5.87
C GLU A 364 -27.61 -3.35 -6.85
N SER A 365 -26.68 -2.46 -7.20
CA SER A 365 -26.96 -1.35 -8.12
C SER A 365 -27.17 -1.78 -9.58
N MET A 366 -26.64 -2.95 -9.98
CA MET A 366 -26.98 -3.62 -11.25
C MET A 366 -28.26 -4.48 -11.16
N GLY A 367 -28.84 -4.66 -9.97
CA GLY A 367 -30.01 -5.51 -9.76
C GLY A 367 -29.71 -7.01 -9.76
N MET A 368 -28.44 -7.42 -9.56
CA MET A 368 -28.06 -8.84 -9.48
C MET A 368 -28.52 -9.52 -8.20
N PHE A 369 -28.80 -8.74 -7.16
CA PHE A 369 -29.34 -9.19 -5.87
C PHE A 369 -30.64 -8.43 -5.57
N GLU A 370 -31.54 -9.08 -4.83
CA GLU A 370 -32.63 -8.34 -4.18
C GLU A 370 -32.02 -7.30 -3.22
N ARG A 371 -32.61 -6.10 -3.18
CA ARG A 371 -32.14 -5.05 -2.25
C ARG A 371 -32.29 -5.54 -0.83
N SER A 372 -31.16 -5.80 -0.18
CA SER A 372 -31.09 -5.90 1.28
C SER A 372 -31.44 -4.54 1.91
N GLY A 373 -31.41 -4.46 3.24
CA GLY A 373 -31.61 -3.18 3.94
C GLY A 373 -30.48 -2.15 3.69
N MET A 374 -29.40 -2.55 3.02
CA MET A 374 -28.26 -1.72 2.65
C MET A 374 -28.66 -0.63 1.65
N SER A 375 -27.95 0.49 1.68
CA SER A 375 -28.19 1.58 0.72
C SER A 375 -27.39 1.36 -0.56
N ALA A 376 -27.95 0.63 -1.54
CA ALA A 376 -27.41 0.60 -2.91
C ALA A 376 -27.24 2.01 -3.53
N THR A 377 -27.86 3.05 -2.95
CA THR A 377 -27.69 4.46 -3.36
C THR A 377 -26.50 5.18 -2.69
N ALA A 378 -25.93 4.61 -1.62
CA ALA A 378 -24.77 5.14 -0.89
C ALA A 378 -23.53 5.14 -1.77
N PHE A 379 -23.11 3.94 -2.20
CA PHE A 379 -21.96 3.75 -3.09
C PHE A 379 -22.02 4.69 -4.30
N GLN A 380 -23.18 4.76 -4.96
CA GLN A 380 -23.41 5.63 -6.12
C GLN A 380 -23.07 7.11 -5.92
N ASN A 381 -23.03 7.64 -4.69
CA ASN A 381 -22.66 9.03 -4.43
C ASN A 381 -21.14 9.22 -4.19
N VAL A 382 -20.39 8.15 -3.88
CA VAL A 382 -18.98 8.22 -3.47
C VAL A 382 -18.10 8.95 -4.48
N CYS A 383 -18.17 8.61 -5.78
CA CYS A 383 -17.33 9.28 -6.79
C CYS A 383 -17.62 10.79 -6.91
N ALA A 384 -18.91 11.17 -6.95
CA ALA A 384 -19.31 12.58 -6.97
C ALA A 384 -18.89 13.30 -5.67
N ASN A 385 -18.99 12.64 -4.53
CA ASN A 385 -18.69 13.19 -3.22
C ASN A 385 -17.20 13.38 -2.99
N VAL A 386 -16.36 12.38 -3.30
CA VAL A 386 -14.90 12.51 -3.27
C VAL A 386 -14.46 13.70 -4.14
N LYS A 387 -15.07 13.92 -5.32
CA LYS A 387 -14.75 15.07 -6.20
C LYS A 387 -15.28 16.42 -5.70
N ARG A 388 -16.33 16.45 -4.86
CA ARG A 388 -16.79 17.66 -4.14
C ARG A 388 -15.90 17.99 -2.95
N ILE A 389 -15.35 16.96 -2.30
CA ILE A 389 -14.49 17.11 -1.13
C ILE A 389 -13.06 17.47 -1.58
N PHE A 390 -12.55 16.80 -2.61
CA PHE A 390 -11.22 16.96 -3.20
C PHE A 390 -11.31 17.23 -4.72
N PRO A 391 -11.44 18.50 -5.16
CA PRO A 391 -11.58 18.83 -6.58
C PRO A 391 -10.31 18.53 -7.38
N THR A 392 -10.44 17.75 -8.46
CA THR A 392 -9.36 17.49 -9.42
C THR A 392 -9.91 17.30 -10.84
N GLN A 393 -9.03 17.43 -11.84
CA GLN A 393 -9.31 17.01 -13.21
C GLN A 393 -9.14 15.49 -13.38
N ASP A 394 -8.20 14.87 -12.66
CA ASP A 394 -7.76 13.48 -12.89
C ASP A 394 -7.94 12.66 -11.62
N MET A 395 -8.98 11.83 -11.61
CA MET A 395 -9.33 10.97 -10.48
C MET A 395 -9.12 9.49 -10.84
N TYR A 396 -8.39 8.78 -10.00
CA TYR A 396 -8.07 7.36 -10.15
C TYR A 396 -8.87 6.55 -9.14
N LEU A 397 -9.45 5.43 -9.56
CA LEU A 397 -10.26 4.55 -8.70
C LEU A 397 -9.86 3.09 -8.95
N ILE A 398 -9.56 2.35 -7.87
CA ILE A 398 -9.36 0.90 -7.92
C ILE A 398 -10.62 0.26 -7.36
N LEU A 399 -11.30 -0.57 -8.15
CA LEU A 399 -12.54 -1.23 -7.77
C LEU A 399 -12.28 -2.46 -6.86
N PRO A 400 -13.26 -2.87 -6.03
CA PRO A 400 -13.19 -4.10 -5.23
C PRO A 400 -12.84 -5.34 -6.07
N LEU A 401 -12.10 -6.29 -5.48
CA LEU A 401 -11.68 -7.51 -6.17
C LEU A 401 -12.85 -8.47 -6.43
N GLU A 402 -13.88 -8.39 -5.60
CA GLU A 402 -15.09 -9.22 -5.59
C GLU A 402 -15.93 -8.96 -6.85
N LEU A 403 -15.82 -7.75 -7.41
CA LEU A 403 -16.44 -7.38 -8.69
C LEU A 403 -15.81 -8.08 -9.89
N ALA A 404 -14.68 -8.79 -9.73
CA ALA A 404 -14.12 -9.66 -10.76
C ALA A 404 -15.14 -10.69 -11.26
N HIS A 405 -15.83 -11.37 -10.33
CA HIS A 405 -16.86 -12.36 -10.67
C HIS A 405 -18.03 -11.72 -11.44
N VAL A 406 -18.42 -10.52 -11.02
CA VAL A 406 -19.57 -9.79 -11.53
C VAL A 406 -19.31 -9.26 -12.94
N ALA A 407 -18.19 -8.58 -13.14
CA ALA A 407 -17.79 -8.06 -14.45
C ALA A 407 -17.50 -9.18 -15.45
N SER A 408 -17.03 -10.35 -15.00
CA SER A 408 -16.89 -11.55 -15.85
C SER A 408 -18.21 -12.25 -16.18
N ALA A 409 -19.28 -12.03 -15.40
CA ALA A 409 -20.60 -12.60 -15.65
C ALA A 409 -21.44 -11.75 -16.61
N GLU A 410 -21.44 -10.42 -16.45
CA GLU A 410 -22.21 -9.50 -17.29
C GLU A 410 -21.44 -8.18 -17.56
N PHE A 411 -20.38 -8.26 -18.37
CA PHE A 411 -19.52 -7.11 -18.65
C PHE A 411 -20.25 -5.91 -19.29
N ASP A 412 -21.30 -6.20 -20.08
CA ASP A 412 -22.17 -5.21 -20.72
C ASP A 412 -22.93 -4.35 -19.69
N GLY A 413 -23.60 -4.99 -18.73
CA GLY A 413 -24.33 -4.32 -17.65
C GLY A 413 -23.39 -3.65 -16.65
N PHE A 414 -22.23 -4.27 -16.39
CA PHE A 414 -21.16 -3.67 -15.59
C PHE A 414 -20.66 -2.34 -16.18
N CYS A 415 -20.45 -2.26 -17.50
CA CYS A 415 -20.05 -1.00 -18.14
C CYS A 415 -21.14 0.08 -18.03
N GLU A 416 -22.42 -0.27 -18.19
CA GLU A 416 -23.54 0.68 -18.03
C GLU A 416 -23.66 1.18 -16.58
N ALA A 417 -23.56 0.30 -15.59
CA ALA A 417 -23.60 0.66 -14.18
C ALA A 417 -22.39 1.50 -13.74
N LEU A 418 -21.19 1.15 -14.21
CA LEU A 418 -19.97 1.92 -13.96
C LEU A 418 -20.08 3.36 -14.50
N LEU A 419 -20.64 3.51 -15.69
CA LEU A 419 -20.91 4.81 -16.31
C LEU A 419 -21.96 5.63 -15.53
N ALA A 420 -23.05 4.98 -15.09
CA ALA A 420 -24.09 5.61 -14.27
C ALA A 420 -23.56 6.03 -12.88
N PHE A 421 -22.69 5.23 -12.26
CA PHE A 421 -21.95 5.59 -11.04
C PHE A 421 -21.05 6.81 -11.26
N ALA A 422 -20.21 6.76 -12.29
CA ALA A 422 -19.14 7.72 -12.51
C ALA A 422 -19.64 9.14 -12.84
N TRP A 423 -20.75 9.27 -13.58
CA TRP A 423 -21.31 10.55 -14.02
C TRP A 423 -22.69 10.87 -13.42
N LYS A 424 -23.03 10.29 -12.25
CA LYS A 424 -24.29 10.54 -11.52
C LYS A 424 -24.57 12.04 -11.25
N ASP A 425 -23.53 12.82 -10.98
CA ASP A 425 -23.60 14.28 -10.86
C ASP A 425 -22.88 14.97 -12.02
N GLU A 426 -23.65 15.56 -12.94
CA GLU A 426 -23.10 16.26 -14.09
C GLU A 426 -22.18 17.43 -13.72
N ARG A 427 -22.38 18.06 -12.55
CA ARG A 427 -21.57 19.22 -12.14
C ARG A 427 -20.14 18.82 -11.80
N THR A 428 -19.94 17.63 -11.24
CA THR A 428 -18.61 17.06 -10.99
C THR A 428 -18.07 16.26 -12.17
N ALA A 429 -18.93 15.71 -13.04
CA ALA A 429 -18.51 14.96 -14.22
C ALA A 429 -17.81 15.85 -15.27
N ARG A 430 -18.32 17.07 -15.51
CA ARG A 430 -17.81 18.00 -16.54
C ARG A 430 -16.31 18.29 -16.41
N HIS A 431 -15.61 18.34 -17.54
CA HIS A 431 -14.17 18.64 -17.64
C HIS A 431 -13.26 17.73 -16.79
N SER A 432 -13.66 16.47 -16.56
CA SER A 432 -12.90 15.52 -15.75
C SER A 432 -12.57 14.21 -16.49
N ARG A 433 -11.45 13.61 -16.10
CA ARG A 433 -10.96 12.31 -16.55
C ARG A 433 -10.98 11.36 -15.36
N LEU A 434 -11.72 10.27 -15.51
CA LEU A 434 -11.87 9.22 -14.50
C LEU A 434 -11.11 7.98 -14.95
N PHE A 435 -10.31 7.40 -14.08
CA PHE A 435 -9.43 6.26 -14.37
C PHE A 435 -9.76 5.10 -13.44
N PHE A 436 -10.56 4.16 -13.91
CA PHE A 436 -10.94 2.96 -13.18
C PHE A 436 -9.98 1.81 -13.49
N ARG A 437 -9.61 1.02 -12.47
CA ARG A 437 -9.02 -0.32 -12.64
C ARG A 437 -9.96 -1.37 -12.05
N ILE A 438 -10.12 -2.48 -12.77
CA ILE A 438 -10.66 -3.74 -12.26
C ILE A 438 -9.66 -4.87 -12.51
N TYR A 439 -9.50 -5.75 -11.53
CA TYR A 439 -8.82 -7.04 -11.71
C TYR A 439 -9.89 -8.11 -11.98
N THR A 440 -9.60 -9.06 -12.86
CA THR A 440 -10.60 -10.03 -13.36
C THR A 440 -9.95 -11.34 -13.81
N PHE A 441 -10.72 -12.41 -13.75
CA PHE A 441 -10.47 -13.69 -14.42
C PHE A 441 -11.63 -13.94 -15.39
N GLY A 442 -11.33 -14.15 -16.68
CA GLY A 442 -12.31 -14.59 -17.68
C GLY A 442 -12.87 -13.54 -18.64
N ILE A 443 -12.74 -12.22 -18.39
CA ILE A 443 -13.05 -11.22 -19.42
C ILE A 443 -12.04 -11.37 -20.57
N THR A 444 -12.52 -11.59 -21.79
CA THR A 444 -11.67 -11.79 -22.98
C THR A 444 -11.53 -10.51 -23.80
N GLU A 445 -10.48 -10.41 -24.62
CA GLU A 445 -10.31 -9.30 -25.57
C GLU A 445 -11.54 -9.12 -26.49
N LYS A 446 -12.23 -10.20 -26.87
CA LYS A 446 -13.47 -10.13 -27.65
C LYS A 446 -14.60 -9.43 -26.91
N GLU A 447 -14.71 -9.66 -25.60
CA GLU A 447 -15.73 -9.07 -24.73
C GLU A 447 -15.49 -7.56 -24.53
N VAL A 448 -14.21 -7.19 -24.41
CA VAL A 448 -13.73 -5.80 -24.42
C VAL A 448 -14.05 -5.12 -25.75
N MET A 449 -13.73 -5.77 -26.88
CA MET A 449 -13.97 -5.20 -28.21
C MET A 449 -15.47 -5.05 -28.53
N ARG A 450 -16.35 -5.94 -28.03
CA ARG A 450 -17.81 -5.81 -28.18
C ARG A 450 -18.35 -4.47 -27.67
N GLN A 451 -17.74 -3.90 -26.62
CA GLN A 451 -18.17 -2.62 -26.06
C GLN A 451 -18.02 -1.47 -27.06
N ILE A 452 -17.07 -1.55 -28.00
CA ILE A 452 -16.81 -0.52 -29.02
C ILE A 452 -17.92 -0.49 -30.08
N GLU A 453 -18.59 -1.63 -30.31
CA GLU A 453 -19.72 -1.75 -31.25
C GLU A 453 -21.06 -1.38 -30.61
N LYS A 454 -21.11 -1.20 -29.28
CA LYS A 454 -22.33 -0.96 -28.50
C LYS A 454 -22.62 0.55 -28.34
N PRO A 455 -23.85 1.01 -28.63
CA PRO A 455 -24.26 2.40 -28.37
C PRO A 455 -24.58 2.62 -26.88
N PHE A 456 -23.72 3.33 -26.16
CA PHE A 456 -23.99 3.74 -24.79
C PHE A 456 -24.75 5.07 -24.73
N GLN A 457 -25.62 5.23 -23.72
CA GLN A 457 -26.31 6.50 -23.43
C GLN A 457 -26.38 6.78 -21.93
N ILE A 458 -26.18 8.05 -21.54
CA ILE A 458 -26.26 8.52 -20.15
C ILE A 458 -27.02 9.84 -20.16
N ASN A 459 -28.07 9.98 -19.34
CA ASN A 459 -28.94 11.15 -19.30
C ASN A 459 -29.40 11.59 -20.72
N CYS A 460 -29.74 10.59 -21.55
CA CYS A 460 -30.12 10.73 -22.97
C CYS A 460 -29.06 11.34 -23.92
N ARG A 461 -27.79 11.44 -23.50
CA ARG A 461 -26.66 11.80 -24.36
C ARG A 461 -25.95 10.53 -24.87
N PRO A 462 -25.47 10.51 -26.12
CA PRO A 462 -24.65 9.40 -26.63
C PRO A 462 -23.26 9.41 -25.98
N VAL A 463 -22.70 8.22 -25.78
CA VAL A 463 -21.35 8.03 -25.23
C VAL A 463 -20.58 7.09 -26.16
N ILE A 464 -19.37 7.49 -26.56
CA ILE A 464 -18.56 6.75 -27.53
C ILE A 464 -17.55 5.89 -26.79
N ALA A 465 -17.62 4.57 -26.98
CA ALA A 465 -16.61 3.61 -26.51
C ALA A 465 -15.49 3.42 -27.56
N MET A 466 -14.24 3.30 -27.12
CA MET A 466 -13.08 3.05 -28.00
C MET A 466 -11.89 2.44 -27.23
N LEU A 467 -10.94 1.81 -27.92
CA LEU A 467 -9.64 1.48 -27.32
C LEU A 467 -8.85 2.76 -27.01
N SER A 468 -8.32 2.86 -25.80
CA SER A 468 -7.52 4.00 -25.37
C SER A 468 -6.15 4.05 -26.05
N SER A 469 -5.64 5.27 -26.30
CA SER A 469 -4.36 5.42 -26.98
C SER A 469 -3.17 4.87 -26.15
N PRO A 470 -2.09 4.37 -26.80
CA PRO A 470 -0.90 3.92 -26.10
C PRO A 470 -0.24 4.97 -25.20
N VAL A 471 -0.52 6.27 -25.42
CA VAL A 471 -0.03 7.36 -24.56
C VAL A 471 -0.80 7.39 -23.25
N VAL A 472 -2.14 7.33 -23.30
CA VAL A 472 -2.98 7.25 -22.09
C VAL A 472 -2.66 5.99 -21.29
N ARG A 473 -2.45 4.85 -21.97
CA ARG A 473 -2.02 3.60 -21.31
C ARG A 473 -0.67 3.72 -20.61
N ARG A 474 0.32 4.39 -21.22
CA ARG A 474 1.62 4.65 -20.54
C ARG A 474 1.46 5.56 -19.32
N SER A 475 0.56 6.55 -19.36
CA SER A 475 0.23 7.35 -18.18
C SER A 475 -0.38 6.47 -17.09
N PHE A 476 -1.40 5.66 -17.40
CA PHE A 476 -2.05 4.76 -16.45
C PHE A 476 -1.04 3.84 -15.74
N LEU A 477 -0.16 3.19 -16.51
CA LEU A 477 0.89 2.30 -16.00
C LEU A 477 1.98 3.02 -15.17
N LYS A 478 2.22 4.31 -15.41
CA LYS A 478 3.14 5.14 -14.62
C LYS A 478 2.53 5.54 -13.28
N TRP A 479 1.24 5.87 -13.26
CA TRP A 479 0.57 6.37 -12.06
C TRP A 479 0.17 5.23 -11.12
N LEU A 480 -0.45 4.17 -11.64
CA LEU A 480 -0.84 2.97 -10.89
C LEU A 480 0.04 1.76 -11.29
N PRO A 481 1.26 1.59 -10.73
CA PRO A 481 2.16 0.48 -11.04
C PRO A 481 1.70 -0.83 -10.36
N GLY A 482 0.56 -1.38 -10.78
CA GLY A 482 0.12 -2.72 -10.39
C GLY A 482 1.10 -3.79 -10.90
N THR A 483 1.20 -4.92 -10.19
CA THR A 483 2.17 -6.00 -10.41
C THR A 483 2.37 -6.36 -11.89
N THR A 484 3.60 -6.19 -12.38
CA THR A 484 3.89 -5.94 -13.80
C THR A 484 4.07 -7.20 -14.67
N THR A 485 3.82 -8.40 -14.13
CA THR A 485 4.30 -9.66 -14.72
C THR A 485 3.27 -10.78 -14.90
N LEU A 486 2.02 -10.62 -14.45
CA LEU A 486 1.00 -11.70 -14.42
C LEU A 486 -0.39 -11.30 -14.94
N PHE A 487 -0.53 -10.11 -15.53
CA PHE A 487 -1.82 -9.59 -16.01
C PHE A 487 -1.70 -9.07 -17.44
N ASP A 488 -2.49 -9.66 -18.35
CA ASP A 488 -2.82 -9.02 -19.62
C ASP A 488 -3.77 -7.86 -19.34
N ARG A 489 -3.55 -6.72 -20.01
CA ARG A 489 -4.31 -5.49 -19.72
C ARG A 489 -4.95 -4.93 -20.98
N SER A 490 -6.24 -4.59 -20.86
CA SER A 490 -6.99 -3.83 -21.87
C SER A 490 -7.41 -2.49 -21.28
N LEU A 491 -7.49 -1.44 -22.09
CA LEU A 491 -7.84 -0.10 -21.64
C LEU A 491 -8.92 0.48 -22.57
N LEU A 492 -10.16 0.50 -22.09
CA LEU A 492 -11.29 1.13 -22.76
C LEU A 492 -11.36 2.62 -22.40
N SER A 493 -11.79 3.45 -23.34
CA SER A 493 -12.22 4.83 -23.13
C SER A 493 -13.71 4.96 -23.46
N PHE A 494 -14.46 5.68 -22.62
CA PHE A 494 -15.81 6.14 -22.88
C PHE A 494 -15.84 7.67 -22.83
N THR A 495 -16.38 8.33 -23.86
CA THR A 495 -16.34 9.79 -23.99
C THR A 495 -17.74 10.40 -24.14
N ASP A 496 -18.04 11.44 -23.35
CA ASP A 496 -19.16 12.37 -23.56
C ASP A 496 -18.59 13.75 -23.93
N ASP A 497 -18.52 14.02 -25.24
CA ASP A 497 -18.04 15.28 -25.80
C ASP A 497 -18.86 16.50 -25.31
N SER A 498 -20.13 16.29 -24.95
CA SER A 498 -21.05 17.36 -24.51
C SER A 498 -20.67 17.94 -23.15
N ASN A 499 -20.06 17.11 -22.28
CA ASN A 499 -19.56 17.50 -20.97
C ASN A 499 -18.02 17.62 -20.93
N ASN A 500 -17.34 17.30 -22.04
CA ASN A 500 -15.88 17.19 -22.14
C ASN A 500 -15.32 16.31 -21.01
N CYS A 501 -15.89 15.11 -20.85
CA CYS A 501 -15.46 14.14 -19.84
C CYS A 501 -15.21 12.75 -20.43
N VAL A 502 -14.23 12.06 -19.84
CA VAL A 502 -13.75 10.75 -20.32
C VAL A 502 -13.59 9.79 -19.15
N LEU A 503 -14.08 8.57 -19.32
CA LEU A 503 -13.86 7.45 -18.39
C LEU A 503 -12.92 6.45 -19.06
N HIS A 504 -11.80 6.15 -18.41
CA HIS A 504 -10.87 5.10 -18.80
C HIS A 504 -11.03 3.90 -17.87
N LEU A 505 -11.19 2.70 -18.42
CA LEU A 505 -11.33 1.45 -17.67
C LEU A 505 -10.17 0.50 -18.03
N GLU A 506 -9.22 0.32 -17.11
CA GLU A 506 -8.19 -0.72 -17.22
C GLU A 506 -8.75 -2.04 -16.69
N VAL A 507 -8.88 -3.01 -17.60
CA VAL A 507 -9.27 -4.39 -17.31
C VAL A 507 -7.98 -5.22 -17.22
N CYS A 508 -7.62 -5.65 -16.02
CA CYS A 508 -6.46 -6.49 -15.74
C CYS A 508 -6.88 -7.96 -15.64
N VAL A 509 -6.61 -8.75 -16.67
CA VAL A 509 -6.95 -10.17 -16.78
C VAL A 509 -5.76 -11.02 -16.34
N GLU A 510 -5.94 -11.88 -15.34
CA GLU A 510 -4.86 -12.78 -14.87
C GLU A 510 -4.49 -13.83 -15.94
N THR A 511 -3.19 -14.00 -16.18
CA THR A 511 -2.66 -14.98 -17.15
C THR A 511 -2.15 -16.23 -16.44
N PHE A 512 -2.85 -17.35 -16.61
CA PHE A 512 -2.50 -18.69 -16.11
C PHE A 512 -1.40 -19.39 -16.93
#